data_AF-A0A6L7PBS0-F1
#
_entry.id   AF-A0A6L7PBS0-F1
#
_cell.length_a   1.000
_cell.length_b   1.000
_cell.length_c   1.000
_cell.angle_alpha   90.00
_cell.angle_beta   90.00
_cell.angle_gamma   90.00
#
_symmetry.space_group_name_H-M   'P 1'
#
loop_
_entity.id
_entity.type
_entity.pdbx_description
1 polymer ?
#
loop_
_entity_poly.entity_id
_entity_poly.type
_entity_poly.pdbx_seq_one_letter_code
_entity_poly.pdbx_strand_id
1 'polypeptide(L)'
;MAQILAARGYADVTLIDIVEGLPQGKALDIQEASPWVGTSVRVSGTNDWADTAGSDVVVVTSGVPRRPGMTREDLLGTNAGIVR
;
A
#
# COMPACT_ATOMS: atom_id res chain seq x y z
N MET A 1 -5.44 4.86 0.27
CA MET A 1 -6.58 3.98 0.65
C MET A 1 -6.40 3.40 2.05
N ALA A 2 -5.22 2.86 2.40
CA ALA A 2 -4.96 2.30 3.73
C ALA A 2 -5.39 3.18 4.91
N GLN A 3 -5.05 4.47 4.90
CA GLN A 3 -5.47 5.41 5.96
C GLN A 3 -6.99 5.48 6.15
N ILE A 4 -7.78 5.42 5.08
CA ILE A 4 -9.25 5.47 5.18
C ILE A 4 -9.80 4.15 5.76
N LEU A 5 -9.25 3.01 5.33
CA LEU A 5 -9.64 1.70 5.85
C LEU A 5 -9.33 1.59 7.35
N ALA A 6 -8.12 2.00 7.74
CA ALA A 6 -7.70 2.03 9.14
C ALA A 6 -8.55 3.00 9.96
N ALA A 7 -8.72 4.24 9.50
CA ALA A 7 -9.49 5.27 10.21
C ALA A 7 -10.97 4.91 10.41
N ARG A 8 -11.54 4.06 9.54
CA ARG A 8 -12.93 3.58 9.67
C ARG A 8 -13.06 2.27 10.44
N GLY A 9 -11.94 1.64 10.84
CA GLY A 9 -11.99 0.39 11.60
C GLY A 9 -12.37 -0.84 10.77
N TYR A 10 -12.19 -0.82 9.45
CA TYR A 10 -12.75 -1.86 8.58
C TYR A 10 -11.90 -3.11 8.42
N ALA A 11 -10.57 -2.98 8.50
CA ALA A 11 -9.66 -4.10 8.32
C ALA A 11 -8.29 -3.75 8.91
N ASP A 12 -7.58 -4.78 9.38
CA ASP A 12 -6.13 -4.70 9.55
C ASP A 12 -5.45 -4.58 8.19
N VAL A 13 -4.37 -3.80 8.12
CA VAL A 13 -3.76 -3.42 6.84
C VAL A 13 -2.26 -3.72 6.86
N THR A 14 -1.80 -4.51 5.90
CA THR A 14 -0.38 -4.68 5.58
C THR A 14 -0.06 -3.87 4.31
N LEU A 15 0.82 -2.88 4.44
CA LEU A 15 1.37 -2.12 3.33
C LEU A 15 2.63 -2.81 2.83
N ILE A 16 2.67 -3.13 1.53
CA ILE A 16 3.86 -3.65 0.88
C ILE A 16 4.34 -2.69 -0.22
N ASP A 17 5.64 -2.46 -0.26
CA ASP A 17 6.30 -1.71 -1.34
C ASP A 17 7.71 -2.29 -1.57
N ILE A 18 8.29 -2.05 -2.73
CA ILE A 18 9.69 -2.42 -3.02
C ILE A 18 10.69 -1.43 -2.42
N VAL A 19 10.25 -0.20 -2.15
CA VAL A 19 11.09 0.84 -1.57
C VAL A 19 11.23 0.59 -0.07
N GLU A 20 12.45 0.26 0.37
CA GLU A 20 12.76 -0.02 1.77
C GLU A 20 12.42 1.18 2.67
N GLY A 21 11.83 0.91 3.83
CA GLY A 21 11.48 1.92 4.84
C GLY A 21 10.21 2.73 4.52
N LEU A 22 9.82 2.83 3.25
CA LEU A 22 8.61 3.55 2.84
C LEU A 22 7.32 2.95 3.43
N PRO A 23 7.03 1.64 3.31
CA PRO A 23 5.80 1.09 3.83
C PRO A 23 5.77 1.12 5.37
N GLN A 24 6.91 0.89 6.03
CA GLN A 24 7.06 0.96 7.49
C GLN A 24 6.76 2.38 8.00
N GLY A 25 7.34 3.40 7.37
CA GLY A 25 7.11 4.79 7.74
C GLY A 25 5.65 5.21 7.57
N LYS A 26 5.01 4.79 6.48
CA LYS A 26 3.58 5.05 6.25
C LYS A 26 2.68 4.31 7.23
N ALA A 27 3.01 3.07 7.57
CA ALA A 27 2.27 2.31 8.57
C ALA A 27 2.36 2.96 9.95
N LEU A 28 3.57 3.40 10.33
CA LEU A 28 3.81 4.13 11.59
C LEU A 28 2.99 5.42 11.65
N ASP A 29 3.04 6.25 10.61
CA ASP A 29 2.28 7.50 10.52
C ASP A 29 0.76 7.28 10.71
N ILE A 30 0.20 6.23 10.09
CA ILE A 30 -1.21 5.87 10.29
C ILE A 30 -1.46 5.36 11.71
N GLN A 31 -0.56 4.53 12.26
CA GLN A 31 -0.71 3.95 13.60
C GLN A 31 -0.63 5.03 14.69
N GLU A 32 0.23 6.03 14.54
CA GLU A 32 0.36 7.17 15.47
C GLU A 32 -0.90 8.06 15.50
N ALA A 33 -1.65 8.13 14.39
CA ALA A 33 -2.94 8.81 14.34
C ALA A 33 -4.09 8.00 15.01
N SER A 34 -3.91 6.70 15.25
CA SER A 34 -4.98 5.79 15.68
C SER A 34 -5.64 6.16 17.01
N PRO A 35 -4.91 6.60 18.06
CA PRO A 35 -5.52 7.02 19.33
C PRO A 35 -6.43 8.23 19.19
N TRP A 36 -6.08 9.15 18.28
CA TRP A 36 -6.90 10.33 17.99
C TRP A 36 -8.16 9.98 17.19
N VAL A 37 -8.02 9.10 16.20
CA VAL A 37 -9.15 8.65 15.37
C VAL A 37 -10.08 7.69 16.15
N GLY A 38 -9.57 7.05 17.20
CA GLY A 38 -10.35 6.14 18.06
C GLY A 38 -10.51 4.73 17.47
N THR A 39 -9.50 4.24 16.76
CA THR A 39 -9.50 2.90 16.15
C THR A 39 -8.41 2.02 16.76
N SER A 40 -8.67 0.72 16.85
CA SER A 40 -7.71 -0.29 17.29
C SER A 40 -7.19 -1.16 16.14
N VAL A 41 -7.32 -0.70 14.90
CA VAL A 41 -6.81 -1.41 13.72
C VAL A 41 -5.29 -1.49 13.78
N ARG A 42 -4.77 -2.64 13.38
CA ARG A 42 -3.33 -2.84 13.18
C ARG A 42 -2.95 -2.45 11.76
N VAL A 43 -1.97 -1.55 11.64
CA VAL A 43 -1.35 -1.21 10.37
C VAL A 43 0.13 -1.60 10.44
N SER A 44 0.58 -2.38 9.46
CA SER A 44 1.96 -2.81 9.34
C SER A 44 2.52 -2.45 7.96
N GLY A 45 3.83 -2.31 7.87
CA GLY A 45 4.54 -2.03 6.62
C GLY A 45 5.67 -3.02 6.43
N THR A 46 5.83 -3.54 5.22
CA THR A 46 6.80 -4.59 4.90
C THR A 46 7.35 -4.44 3.48
N ASN A 47 8.51 -5.02 3.24
CA ASN A 47 9.06 -5.23 1.91
C ASN A 47 9.05 -6.72 1.51
N ASP A 48 8.58 -7.61 2.39
CA ASP A 48 8.48 -9.06 2.14
C ASP A 48 7.03 -9.46 1.83
N TRP A 49 6.85 -10.15 0.71
CA TRP A 49 5.56 -10.67 0.29
C TRP A 49 5.00 -11.72 1.26
N ALA A 50 5.84 -12.44 1.99
CA ALA A 50 5.39 -13.44 2.96
C ALA A 50 4.47 -12.84 4.03
N ASP A 51 4.71 -11.59 4.42
CA ASP A 51 3.91 -10.86 5.42
C ASP A 51 2.52 -10.47 4.94
N THR A 52 2.24 -10.60 3.64
CA THR A 52 0.91 -10.38 3.05
C THR A 52 0.02 -11.62 3.08
N ALA A 53 0.56 -12.77 3.50
CA ALA A 53 -0.15 -14.04 3.53
C ALA A 53 -1.41 -13.95 4.42
N GLY A 54 -2.51 -14.55 3.95
CA GLY A 54 -3.78 -14.55 4.66
C GLY A 54 -4.62 -13.28 4.50
N SER A 55 -4.21 -12.34 3.63
CA SER A 55 -5.05 -11.18 3.28
C SER A 55 -6.35 -11.61 2.59
N ASP A 56 -7.50 -11.19 3.12
CA ASP A 56 -8.82 -11.43 2.49
C ASP A 56 -8.99 -10.64 1.18
N VAL A 57 -8.37 -9.46 1.10
CA VAL A 57 -8.43 -8.54 -0.05
C VAL A 57 -7.07 -7.94 -0.31
N VAL A 58 -6.66 -7.92 -1.59
CA VAL A 58 -5.43 -7.26 -2.04
C VAL A 58 -5.79 -6.07 -2.94
N VAL A 59 -5.30 -4.89 -2.58
CA VAL A 59 -5.45 -3.67 -3.39
C VAL A 59 -4.12 -3.33 -4.04
N VAL A 60 -4.02 -3.52 -5.35
CA VAL A 60 -2.80 -3.23 -6.11
C VAL A 60 -2.84 -1.79 -6.61
N THR A 61 -1.99 -0.94 -6.05
CA THR A 61 -1.74 0.42 -6.54
C THR A 61 -0.35 0.60 -7.12
N SER A 62 0.46 -0.46 -7.13
CA SER A 62 1.83 -0.46 -7.65
C SER A 62 1.83 -0.15 -9.14
N GLY A 63 2.69 0.76 -9.54
CA GLY A 63 2.80 1.21 -10.92
C GLY A 63 3.56 2.52 -10.99
N VAL A 64 4.00 2.85 -12.21
CA VAL A 64 4.62 4.13 -12.49
C VAL A 64 3.57 5.11 -13.02
N PRO A 65 3.60 6.38 -12.58
CA PRO A 65 2.80 7.41 -13.20
C PRO A 65 3.30 7.68 -14.62
N ARG A 66 2.40 8.18 -15.48
CA ARG A 66 2.77 8.58 -16.84
C ARG A 66 3.79 9.71 -16.80
N ARG A 67 4.90 9.54 -17.52
CA ARG A 67 5.95 10.56 -17.67
C ARG A 67 5.74 11.37 -18.96
N PRO A 68 6.21 12.64 -19.03
CA PRO A 68 6.21 13.39 -20.28
C PRO A 68 6.89 12.62 -21.42
N GLY A 69 6.28 12.60 -22.60
CA GLY A 69 6.78 11.85 -23.76
C GLY A 69 6.40 10.36 -23.80
N MET A 70 5.77 9.82 -22.76
CA MET A 70 5.35 8.41 -22.71
C MET A 70 4.00 8.22 -23.43
N THR A 71 3.90 7.22 -24.30
CA THR A 71 2.62 6.85 -24.94
C THR A 71 1.71 6.07 -23.98
N ARG A 72 0.46 5.82 -24.38
CA ARG A 72 -0.46 5.02 -23.57
C ARG A 72 -0.01 3.56 -23.54
N GLU A 73 0.50 3.07 -24.67
CA GLU A 73 1.02 1.72 -24.88
C GLU A 73 2.27 1.48 -24.02
N ASP A 74 3.21 2.44 -23.98
CA ASP A 74 4.40 2.34 -23.13
C ASP A 74 4.04 2.26 -21.64
N LEU A 75 3.06 3.06 -21.21
CA LEU A 75 2.58 3.07 -19.82
C LEU A 75 1.93 1.73 -19.46
N LEU A 76 1.07 1.21 -20.35
CA LEU A 76 0.45 -0.10 -20.19
C LEU A 76 1.49 -1.21 -20.12
N GLY A 77 2.47 -1.21 -21.03
CA GLY A 77 3.54 -2.20 -21.05
C GLY A 77 4.40 -2.18 -19.77
N THR A 78 4.74 -0.99 -19.29
CA THR A 78 5.54 -0.85 -18.05
C THR A 78 4.76 -1.34 -16.82
N ASN A 79 3.49 -0.93 -16.66
CA ASN A 79 2.69 -1.36 -15.51
C ASN A 79 2.28 -2.83 -15.59
N ALA A 80 2.10 -3.38 -16.79
CA ALA A 80 1.88 -4.82 -16.96
C ALA A 80 3.08 -5.65 -16.48
N GLY A 81 4.31 -5.15 -16.67
CA GLY A 81 5.51 -5.79 -16.14
C GLY A 81 5.65 -5.72 -14.61
N ILE A 82 5.04 -4.71 -13.97
CA ILE A 82 5.04 -4.56 -12.50
C ILE A 82 4.00 -5.49 -11.84
N VAL A 83 2.87 -5.72 -12.51
CA VAL A 83 1.77 -6.56 -11.98
C VAL A 83 1.97 -8.05 -12.24
N ARG A 84 2.80 -8.41 -13.23
CA ARG A 84 3.08 -9.79 -13.63
C ARG A 84 4.00 -10.51 -12.64
#